data_AF-A0A8J6JFV7-F1
#
_entry.id   AF-A0A8J6JFV7-F1
#
_cell.length_a   1.000
_cell.length_b   1.000
_cell.length_c   1.000
_cell.angle_alpha   90.00
_cell.angle_beta   90.00
_cell.angle_gamma   90.00
#
_symmetry.space_group_name_H-M   'P 1'
#
loop_
_entity.id
_entity.type
_entity.pdbx_description
1 polymer ?
#
loop_
_entity_poly.entity_id
_entity_poly.type
_entity_poly.pdbx_seq_one_letter_code
_entity_poly.pdbx_strand_id
1 'polypeptide(L)'
;MSKRSYTKIGAMEEELLSMRKSGKTNREIAEHFSLEHKQVKWWVTRYNRKQAKLRAGILPRPKGRPRKDGQPPHQGNQTELERLRMENKLLRDFLQSIGRK
;
A
#
# COMPACT_ATOMS: atom_id res chain seq x y z
N MET A 1 -34.17 7.54 -5.98
CA MET A 1 -32.96 6.69 -5.89
C MET A 1 -32.65 6.44 -4.42
N SER A 2 -32.69 5.18 -3.96
CA SER A 2 -32.31 4.83 -2.57
C SER A 2 -30.83 5.12 -2.35
N LYS A 3 -30.49 5.77 -1.22
CA LYS A 3 -29.10 6.06 -0.86
C LYS A 3 -28.38 4.74 -0.54
N ARG A 4 -27.18 4.54 -1.11
CA ARG A 4 -26.33 3.40 -0.74
C ARG A 4 -25.91 3.55 0.72
N SER A 5 -26.05 2.50 1.52
CA SER A 5 -25.46 2.46 2.86
C SER A 5 -23.93 2.43 2.74
N TYR A 6 -23.26 3.32 3.45
CA TYR A 6 -21.81 3.35 3.51
C TYR A 6 -21.34 2.61 4.76
N THR A 7 -20.52 1.59 4.55
CA THR A 7 -19.82 0.90 5.64
C THR A 7 -18.32 1.01 5.41
N LYS A 8 -17.57 1.37 6.46
CA LYS A 8 -16.10 1.49 6.41
C LYS A 8 -15.44 0.11 6.51
N ILE A 9 -15.63 -0.72 5.48
CA ILE A 9 -15.15 -2.11 5.42
C ILE A 9 -13.64 -2.23 5.66
N GLY A 10 -12.86 -1.19 5.34
CA GLY A 10 -11.42 -1.16 5.58
C GLY A 10 -11.02 -1.32 7.06
N ALA A 11 -11.91 -1.04 8.02
CA ALA A 11 -11.64 -1.28 9.43
C ALA A 11 -11.70 -2.78 9.82
N MET A 12 -12.36 -3.60 9.01
CA MET A 12 -12.57 -5.04 9.22
C MET A 12 -11.80 -5.89 8.19
N GLU A 13 -10.80 -5.30 7.50
CA GLU A 13 -10.11 -5.94 6.38
C GLU A 13 -9.39 -7.23 6.82
N GLU A 14 -8.78 -7.22 8.00
CA GLU A 14 -8.03 -8.37 8.54
C GLU A 14 -8.95 -9.55 8.88
N GLU A 15 -10.08 -9.28 9.53
CA GLU A 15 -11.06 -10.30 9.90
C GLU A 15 -11.72 -10.91 8.66
N LEU A 16 -12.06 -10.07 7.67
CA LEU A 16 -12.54 -10.51 6.36
C LEU A 16 -11.56 -11.45 5.66
N LEU A 17 -10.27 -11.13 5.72
CA LEU A 17 -9.23 -11.98 5.14
C LEU A 17 -9.09 -13.30 5.90
N SER A 18 -9.19 -13.27 7.23
CA SER A 18 -9.18 -14.48 8.06
C SER A 18 -10.35 -15.42 7.70
N MET A 19 -11.57 -14.88 7.62
CA MET A 19 -12.76 -15.64 7.22
C MET A 19 -12.66 -16.22 5.81
N ARG A 20 -12.07 -15.50 4.86
CA ARG A 20 -11.83 -16.05 3.52
C ARG A 20 -10.76 -17.14 3.50
N LYS A 21 -9.72 -17.02 4.33
CA LYS A 21 -8.69 -18.05 4.48
C LYS A 21 -9.25 -19.33 5.09
N SER A 22 -10.23 -19.23 5.99
CA SER A 22 -10.94 -20.39 6.53
C SER A 22 -12.01 -20.98 5.58
N GLY A 23 -12.13 -20.45 4.36
CA GLY A 23 -13.00 -21.00 3.33
C GLY A 23 -14.44 -20.47 3.32
N LYS A 24 -14.76 -19.47 4.16
CA LYS A 24 -16.12 -18.90 4.19
C LYS A 24 -16.49 -18.21 2.88
N THR A 25 -17.74 -18.35 2.48
CA THR A 25 -18.29 -17.71 1.28
C THR A 25 -18.56 -16.22 1.50
N ASN A 26 -18.66 -15.45 0.42
CA ASN A 26 -19.01 -14.03 0.53
C ASN A 26 -20.39 -13.80 1.17
N ARG A 27 -21.29 -14.77 1.07
CA ARG A 27 -22.64 -14.69 1.67
C ARG A 27 -22.58 -14.87 3.19
N GLU A 28 -21.86 -15.87 3.67
CA GLU A 28 -21.63 -16.11 5.11
C GLU A 28 -20.89 -14.94 5.76
N ILE A 29 -19.91 -14.37 5.04
CA ILE A 29 -19.20 -13.17 5.48
C ILE A 29 -20.16 -11.97 5.57
N ALA A 30 -21.02 -11.78 4.57
CA ALA A 30 -21.99 -10.70 4.57
C ALA A 30 -22.97 -10.82 5.74
N GLU A 31 -23.45 -12.03 6.02
CA GLU A 31 -24.33 -12.34 7.15
C GLU A 31 -23.65 -12.06 8.50
N HIS A 32 -22.42 -12.53 8.69
CA HIS A 32 -21.65 -12.30 9.92
C HIS A 32 -21.48 -10.81 10.25
N PHE A 33 -21.18 -9.98 9.25
CA PHE A 33 -20.97 -8.54 9.44
C PHE A 33 -22.23 -7.70 9.21
N SER A 34 -23.40 -8.30 9.00
CA SER A 34 -24.64 -7.60 8.64
C SER A 34 -24.45 -6.65 7.44
N LEU A 35 -23.65 -7.07 6.46
CA LEU A 35 -23.38 -6.34 5.23
C LEU A 35 -24.27 -6.83 4.09
N GLU A 36 -24.44 -6.00 3.09
CA GLU A 36 -25.01 -6.45 1.83
C GLU A 36 -24.00 -7.36 1.10
N HIS A 37 -24.45 -8.50 0.57
CA HIS A 37 -23.58 -9.39 -0.23
C HIS A 37 -22.82 -8.65 -1.35
N LYS A 38 -23.47 -7.64 -1.95
CA LYS A 38 -22.87 -6.77 -2.96
C LYS A 38 -21.68 -5.99 -2.41
N GLN A 39 -21.73 -5.48 -1.17
CA GLN A 39 -20.62 -4.77 -0.54
C GLN A 39 -19.39 -5.68 -0.39
N VAL A 40 -19.58 -6.92 0.07
CA VAL A 40 -18.50 -7.92 0.19
C VAL A 40 -17.92 -8.26 -1.18
N LYS A 41 -18.78 -8.49 -2.19
CA LYS A 41 -18.35 -8.75 -3.57
C LYS A 41 -17.47 -7.62 -4.12
N TRP A 42 -17.88 -6.35 -3.95
CA TRP A 42 -17.09 -5.20 -4.39
C TRP A 42 -15.77 -5.05 -3.65
N TRP A 43 -15.76 -5.32 -2.34
CA TRP A 43 -14.53 -5.32 -1.55
C TRP A 43 -13.56 -6.38 -2.04
N VAL A 44 -14.01 -7.62 -2.28
CA VAL A 44 -13.18 -8.70 -2.84
C VAL A 44 -12.56 -8.30 -4.18
N THR A 45 -13.35 -7.75 -5.10
CA THR A 45 -12.84 -7.28 -6.40
C THR A 45 -11.75 -6.21 -6.23
N ARG A 46 -11.95 -5.26 -5.31
CA ARG A 46 -10.97 -4.20 -5.02
C ARG A 46 -9.69 -4.78 -4.42
N TYR A 47 -9.81 -5.70 -3.47
CA TYR A 47 -8.70 -6.38 -2.84
C TYR A 47 -7.87 -7.17 -3.87
N ASN A 48 -8.52 -8.02 -4.67
CA ASN A 48 -7.84 -8.80 -5.70
C ASN A 48 -7.11 -7.92 -6.71
N ARG A 49 -7.72 -6.80 -7.13
CA ARG A 49 -7.06 -5.82 -8.02
C ARG A 49 -5.84 -5.17 -7.38
N LYS A 50 -5.89 -4.86 -6.07
CA LYS A 50 -4.74 -4.35 -5.32
C LYS A 50 -3.62 -5.39 -5.28
N GLN A 51 -3.94 -6.65 -4.96
CA GLN A 51 -2.97 -7.74 -4.93
C GLN A 51 -2.36 -8.04 -6.29
N ALA A 52 -3.14 -8.01 -7.37
CA ALA A 52 -2.64 -8.21 -8.73
C ALA A 52 -1.60 -7.14 -9.13
N LYS A 53 -1.84 -5.87 -8.78
CA LYS A 53 -0.87 -4.79 -9.01
C LYS A 53 0.42 -4.99 -8.23
N LEU A 54 0.30 -5.36 -6.96
CA LEU A 54 1.46 -5.66 -6.12
C LEU A 54 2.29 -6.84 -6.68
N ARG A 55 1.63 -7.91 -7.13
CA ARG A 55 2.30 -9.05 -7.79
C ARG A 55 3.00 -8.66 -9.09
N ALA A 56 2.45 -7.71 -9.84
CA ALA A 56 3.08 -7.15 -11.04
C ALA A 56 4.21 -6.15 -10.74
N GLY A 57 4.59 -5.96 -9.47
CA GLY A 57 5.60 -4.96 -9.07
C GLY A 57 5.13 -3.50 -9.17
N ILE A 58 3.85 -3.26 -9.49
CA ILE A 58 3.30 -1.91 -9.61
C ILE A 58 2.90 -1.43 -8.22
N LEU A 59 3.73 -0.55 -7.65
CA LEU A 59 3.44 0.10 -6.39
C LEU A 59 2.25 1.08 -6.53
N PRO A 60 1.31 1.10 -5.56
CA PRO A 60 0.28 2.12 -5.51
C PRO A 60 0.89 3.51 -5.46
N ARG A 61 0.33 4.44 -6.26
CA ARG A 61 0.74 5.84 -6.21
C ARG A 61 0.45 6.42 -4.82
N PRO A 62 1.30 7.35 -4.33
CA PRO A 62 1.03 8.05 -3.09
C PRO A 62 -0.31 8.79 -3.15
N LYS A 63 -0.95 8.95 -1.99
CA LYS A 63 -2.24 9.63 -1.90
C LYS A 63 -2.07 11.11 -2.26
N GLY A 64 -2.97 11.63 -3.09
CA GLY A 64 -3.01 13.04 -3.50
C GLY A 64 -2.72 13.25 -4.98
N ARG A 65 -2.74 14.52 -5.39
CA ARG A 65 -2.34 14.92 -6.75
C ARG A 65 -0.80 14.94 -6.82
N PRO A 66 -0.18 14.49 -7.92
CA PRO A 66 1.22 14.78 -8.19
C PRO A 66 1.50 16.28 -8.08
N ARG A 67 2.69 16.64 -7.60
CA ARG A 67 3.09 18.05 -7.49
C ARG A 67 3.15 18.68 -8.88
N LYS A 68 2.83 19.98 -8.95
CA LYS A 68 2.81 20.75 -10.20
C LYS A 68 4.22 21.05 -10.72
N ASP A 69 5.18 21.20 -9.81
CA ASP A 69 6.59 21.52 -10.09
C ASP A 69 7.38 20.35 -10.72
N GLY A 70 6.77 19.16 -10.85
CA GLY A 70 7.42 17.98 -11.42
C GLY A 70 8.50 17.38 -10.51
N GLN A 71 8.71 17.93 -9.31
CA GLN A 71 9.65 17.35 -8.38
C GLN A 71 9.15 15.99 -7.89
N PRO A 72 10.06 15.03 -7.65
CA PRO A 72 9.70 13.77 -7.02
C PRO A 72 8.87 14.02 -5.74
N PRO A 73 7.94 13.11 -5.39
CA PRO A 73 7.33 13.15 -4.07
C PRO A 73 8.44 13.25 -3.02
N HIS A 74 8.21 14.04 -1.96
CA HIS A 74 9.19 14.15 -0.88
C HIS A 74 9.56 12.74 -0.42
N GLN A 75 10.80 12.34 -0.72
CA GLN A 75 11.36 11.10 -0.22
C GLN A 75 11.29 11.21 1.31
N GLY A 76 10.78 10.19 1.98
CA GLY A 76 10.68 10.26 3.43
C GLY A 76 12.07 10.54 4.02
N ASN A 77 12.14 11.27 5.13
CA ASN A 77 13.41 11.65 5.77
C ASN A 77 14.39 10.47 5.92
N GLN A 78 13.86 9.26 6.12
CA GLN A 78 14.64 8.01 6.21
C GLN A 78 15.37 7.65 4.91
N THR A 79 14.69 7.71 3.76
CA THR A 79 15.30 7.40 2.46
C THR A 79 16.35 8.42 2.05
N GLU A 80 16.13 9.69 2.42
CA GLU A 80 17.09 10.76 2.17
C GLU A 80 18.32 10.62 3.09
N LEU A 81 18.10 10.27 4.36
CA LEU A 81 19.17 9.97 5.31
C LEU A 81 20.00 8.75 4.88
N GLU A 82 19.37 7.68 4.39
CA GLU A 82 20.05 6.51 3.84
C GLU A 82 20.92 6.88 2.63
N ARG A 83 20.37 7.66 1.69
CA ARG A 83 21.13 8.18 0.54
C ARG A 83 22.35 8.99 0.98
N LEU A 84 22.16 9.96 1.89
CA LEU A 84 23.24 10.80 2.41
C LEU A 84 24.30 10.00 3.17
N ARG A 85 23.91 8.93 3.87
CA ARG A 85 24.85 8.00 4.51
C ARG A 85 25.67 7.23 3.49
N MET A 86 25.05 6.73 2.41
CA MET A 86 25.76 6.06 1.32
C MET A 86 26.73 7.01 0.59
N GLU A 87 26.29 8.23 0.26
CA GLU A 87 27.15 9.26 -0.36
C GLU A 87 28.34 9.60 0.55
N ASN A 88 28.12 9.84 1.85
CA ASN A 88 29.21 10.10 2.80
C ASN A 88 30.19 8.93 2.90
N LYS A 89 29.69 7.69 2.92
CA LYS A 89 30.56 6.50 2.93
C LYS A 89 31.44 6.46 1.68
N LEU A 90 30.84 6.66 0.50
CA LEU A 90 31.55 6.68 -0.77
C LEU A 90 32.65 7.76 -0.81
N LEU A 91 32.35 8.95 -0.29
CA LEU A 91 33.31 10.05 -0.21
C LEU A 91 34.47 9.75 0.76
N ARG A 92 34.17 9.12 1.91
CA ARG A 92 35.22 8.69 2.85
C ARG A 92 36.13 7.63 2.25
N ASP A 93 35.53 6.63 1.59
CA ASP A 93 36.27 5.56 0.91
C ASP A 93 37.16 6.15 -0.20
N PHE A 94 36.62 7.11 -0.97
CA PHE A 94 37.38 7.86 -1.97
C PHE A 94 38.56 8.59 -1.33
N LEU A 95 38.36 9.43 -0.32
CA LEU A 95 39.43 10.15 0.37
C LEU A 95 40.49 9.22 0.96
N GLN A 96 40.09 8.06 1.49
CA GLN A 96 41.01 7.06 2.01
C GLN A 96 41.87 6.43 0.90
N SER A 97 41.32 6.28 -0.31
CA SER A 97 42.04 5.73 -1.47
C SER A 97 43.07 6.69 -2.05
N ILE A 98 42.76 8.00 -2.11
CA ILE A 98 43.70 9.04 -2.58
C ILE A 98 44.68 9.53 -1.52
N GLY A 99 44.38 9.31 -0.23
CA GLY A 99 45.21 9.73 0.91
C GLY A 99 46.35 8.79 1.28
N ARG A 100 46.55 7.67 0.57
CA ARG A 100 47.72 6.79 0.75
C ARG A 100 48.88 7.25 -0.14
N LYS A 101 49.76 8.06 0.42
CA LYS A 101 51.21 8.03 0.12
C LYS A 101 51.89 7.17 1.18
#